data_AF-A0A946B0H5-F1
#
_entry.id   AF-A0A946B0H5-F1
#
_cell.length_a   1.000
_cell.length_b   1.000
_cell.length_c   1.000
_cell.angle_alpha   90.00
_cell.angle_beta   90.00
_cell.angle_gamma   90.00
#
_symmetry.space_group_name_H-M   'P 1'
#
loop_
_entity.id
_entity.type
_entity.pdbx_description
1 polymer ?
#
loop_
_entity_poly.entity_id
_entity_poly.type
_entity_poly.pdbx_seq_one_letter_code
_entity_poly.pdbx_strand_id
1 'polypeptide(L)'
;MEYYGVSERKACRVLGQCRATQRYEPKYIDDEELLRSCVIDLASKYGRYGYKRITALLNQEGWKVNHKRVARIWREEGLKVPAKQPKKARLWLGNGDCVRHRSEYKDHVWSYDFVHERTKDNRSFRILTVIDE
;
A
#
# COMPACT_ATOMS: atom_id res chain seq x y z
N MET A 1 33.85 36.81 15.54
CA MET A 1 33.94 38.16 14.94
C MET A 1 32.54 38.70 14.77
N GLU A 2 32.19 39.76 15.51
CA GLU A 2 30.95 40.52 15.31
C GLU A 2 31.04 41.29 13.99
N TYR A 3 30.57 40.70 12.89
CA TYR A 3 30.63 41.31 11.54
C TYR A 3 29.79 42.59 11.41
N TYR A 4 28.85 42.83 12.34
CA TYR A 4 27.88 43.93 12.29
C TYR A 4 27.94 44.88 13.52
N GLY A 5 28.94 44.75 14.41
CA GLY A 5 29.10 45.64 15.57
C GLY A 5 27.95 45.60 16.60
N VAL A 6 27.08 44.59 16.52
CA VAL A 6 25.90 44.45 17.37
C VAL A 6 25.81 43.01 17.89
N SER A 7 25.61 42.86 19.19
CA SER A 7 25.44 41.53 19.79
C SER A 7 24.19 40.82 19.27
N GLU A 8 24.27 39.51 19.08
CA GLU A 8 23.16 38.61 18.70
C GLU A 8 21.90 38.88 19.56
N ARG A 9 22.08 39.14 20.86
CA ARG A 9 20.98 39.43 21.79
C ARG A 9 20.24 40.71 21.43
N LYS A 10 20.96 41.77 21.03
CA LYS A 10 20.37 43.06 20.62
C LYS A 10 19.67 42.92 19.28
N ALA A 11 20.28 42.24 18.31
CA ALA A 11 19.67 41.96 17.01
C ALA A 11 18.37 41.15 17.14
N CYS A 12 18.37 40.05 17.90
CA CYS A 12 17.18 39.22 18.11
C CYS A 12 16.03 39.97 18.81
N ARG A 13 16.36 40.86 19.77
CA ARG A 13 15.35 41.67 20.47
C ARG A 13 14.68 42.68 19.55
N VAL A 14 15.45 43.35 18.68
CA VAL A 14 14.92 44.35 17.73
C VAL A 14 14.06 43.67 16.67
N LEU A 15 14.48 42.51 16.17
CA LEU A 15 13.75 41.75 15.14
C LEU A 15 12.58 40.93 15.69
N GLY A 16 12.39 40.85 17.02
CA GLY A 16 11.37 40.03 17.65
C GLY A 16 11.54 38.52 17.44
N GLN A 17 12.75 38.06 17.09
CA GLN A 17 13.03 36.65 16.85
C GLN A 17 13.63 35.95 18.08
N CYS A 18 13.27 34.68 18.28
CA CYS A 18 13.87 33.85 19.32
C CYS A 18 15.33 33.49 18.99
N ARG A 19 16.24 33.67 19.95
CA ARG A 19 17.66 33.31 19.81
C ARG A 19 17.88 31.82 19.53
N ALA A 20 16.98 30.95 20.03
CA ALA A 20 17.04 29.52 19.77
C ALA A 20 16.98 29.19 18.27
N THR A 21 16.21 29.97 17.49
CA THR A 21 16.12 29.83 16.04
C THR A 21 17.43 30.24 15.36
N GLN A 22 18.07 31.32 15.82
CA GLN A 22 19.34 31.81 15.27
C GLN A 22 20.53 30.90 15.62
N ARG A 23 20.46 30.21 16.75
CA ARG A 23 21.47 29.25 17.21
C ARG A 23 21.23 27.83 16.71
N TYR A 24 20.13 27.60 16.01
CA TYR A 24 19.80 26.27 15.54
C TYR A 24 20.73 25.90 14.37
N GLU A 25 21.59 24.91 14.59
CA GLU A 25 22.33 24.28 13.52
C GLU A 25 21.51 23.10 12.97
N PRO A 26 21.20 23.09 11.65
CA PRO A 26 20.52 21.96 11.03
C PRO A 26 21.40 20.71 11.14
N LYS A 27 20.87 19.66 11.76
CA LYS A 27 21.53 18.36 11.83
C LYS A 27 21.25 17.59 10.54
N TYR A 28 22.27 17.48 9.69
CA TYR A 28 22.28 16.54 8.58
C TYR A 28 22.65 15.17 9.12
N ILE A 29 21.75 14.20 8.97
CA ILE A 29 22.05 12.81 9.32
C ILE A 29 22.59 12.16 8.05
N ASP A 30 23.84 11.71 8.12
CA ASP A 30 24.61 11.11 7.01
C ASP A 30 24.02 9.78 6.51
N ASP A 31 23.04 9.23 7.24
CA ASP A 31 22.37 7.97 6.92
C ASP A 31 21.32 8.09 5.80
N GLU A 32 21.09 9.29 5.24
CA GLU A 32 19.99 9.53 4.30
C GLU A 32 20.16 8.74 2.99
N GLU A 33 21.38 8.67 2.47
CA GLU A 33 21.65 7.96 1.22
C GLU A 33 21.52 6.45 1.40
N LEU A 34 21.99 5.92 2.54
CA LEU A 34 21.80 4.52 2.92
C LEU A 34 20.32 4.18 3.14
N LEU A 35 19.57 5.07 3.77
CA LEU A 35 18.14 4.88 3.97
C LEU A 35 17.40 4.89 2.63
N ARG A 36 17.78 5.79 1.71
CA ARG A 36 17.20 5.89 0.37
C ARG A 36 17.42 4.60 -0.41
N SER A 37 18.64 4.06 -0.44
CA SER A 37 18.92 2.79 -1.12
C SER A 37 18.11 1.64 -0.52
N CYS A 38 18.04 1.50 0.82
CA CYS A 38 17.23 0.49 1.47
C CYS A 38 15.72 0.62 1.14
N VAL A 39 15.19 1.84 1.05
CA VAL A 39 13.79 2.08 0.65
C VAL A 39 13.55 1.61 -0.77
N ILE A 40 14.44 1.92 -1.71
CA ILE A 40 14.35 1.53 -3.12
C ILE A 40 14.45 0.01 -3.26
N ASP A 41 15.37 -0.63 -2.54
CA ASP A 41 15.57 -2.08 -2.55
C ASP A 41 14.31 -2.81 -2.04
N LEU A 42 13.77 -2.36 -0.90
CA LEU A 42 12.55 -2.94 -0.33
C LEU A 42 11.33 -2.68 -1.22
N ALA A 43 11.21 -1.50 -1.83
CA ALA A 43 10.14 -1.19 -2.76
C ALA A 43 10.20 -2.08 -4.01
N SER A 44 11.39 -2.33 -4.53
CA SER A 44 11.63 -3.21 -5.68
C SER A 44 11.32 -4.66 -5.35
N LYS A 45 11.73 -5.14 -4.17
CA LYS A 45 11.44 -6.49 -3.67
C LYS A 45 9.95 -6.71 -3.40
N TYR A 46 9.27 -5.68 -2.89
CA TYR A 46 7.86 -5.75 -2.49
C TYR A 46 7.00 -4.71 -3.24
N GLY A 47 6.89 -4.82 -4.56
CA GLY A 47 6.24 -3.82 -5.41
C GLY A 47 4.77 -3.47 -5.10
N ARG A 48 4.07 -4.23 -4.25
CA ARG A 48 2.70 -3.90 -3.78
C ARG A 48 2.65 -3.20 -2.42
N TYR A 49 3.79 -3.01 -1.78
CA TYR A 49 3.85 -2.40 -0.46
C TYR A 49 4.01 -0.89 -0.62
N GLY A 50 3.23 -0.13 0.14
CA GLY A 50 3.41 1.33 0.24
C GLY A 50 4.38 1.70 1.35
N TYR A 51 4.73 2.99 1.38
CA TYR A 51 5.71 3.55 2.32
C TYR A 51 5.44 3.17 3.79
N LYS A 52 4.17 3.04 4.24
CA LYS A 52 3.84 2.61 5.61
C LYS A 52 4.32 1.20 5.93
N ARG A 53 4.14 0.26 4.98
CA ARG A 53 4.57 -1.14 5.13
C ARG A 53 6.08 -1.25 5.05
N ILE A 54 6.69 -0.49 4.14
CA ILE A 54 8.16 -0.41 4.04
C ILE A 54 8.76 0.18 5.31
N THR A 55 8.14 1.21 5.91
CA THR A 55 8.59 1.76 7.21
C THR A 55 8.58 0.68 8.30
N ALA A 56 7.56 -0.18 8.34
CA ALA A 56 7.50 -1.26 9.31
C ALA A 56 8.62 -2.30 9.09
N LEU A 57 8.94 -2.64 7.84
CA LEU A 57 10.04 -3.54 7.51
C LEU A 57 11.40 -2.93 7.89
N LEU A 58 11.64 -1.66 7.56
CA LEU A 58 12.86 -0.96 7.95
C LEU A 58 13.05 -0.97 9.46
N ASN A 59 11.97 -0.73 10.22
CA ASN A 59 12.03 -0.79 11.68
C ASN A 59 12.28 -2.20 12.23
N GLN A 60 11.83 -3.25 11.53
CA GLN A 60 12.16 -4.64 11.87
C GLN A 60 13.63 -4.98 11.56
N GLU A 61 14.20 -4.38 10.53
CA GLU A 61 15.63 -4.48 10.18
C GLU A 61 16.54 -3.61 11.07
N GLY A 62 15.97 -2.94 12.08
CA GLY A 62 16.72 -2.19 13.09
C GLY A 62 16.86 -0.69 12.82
N TRP A 63 16.32 -0.18 11.71
CA TRP A 63 16.23 1.26 11.48
C TRP A 63 15.29 1.91 12.50
N LYS A 64 15.59 3.12 12.97
CA LYS A 64 14.67 3.92 13.79
C LYS A 64 14.17 5.11 12.98
N VAL A 65 13.27 4.84 12.03
CA VAL A 65 12.79 5.86 11.07
C VAL A 65 11.31 6.16 11.22
N ASN A 66 10.98 7.44 11.13
CA ASN A 66 9.60 7.89 11.11
C ASN A 66 9.00 7.66 9.70
N HIS A 67 7.76 7.19 9.64
CA HIS A 67 7.02 7.01 8.38
C HIS A 67 6.96 8.29 7.52
N LYS A 68 7.01 9.49 8.13
CA LYS A 68 7.07 10.75 7.37
C LYS A 68 8.37 10.90 6.58
N ARG A 69 9.50 10.45 7.14
CA ARG A 69 10.81 10.48 6.47
C ARG A 69 10.81 9.55 5.27
N VAL A 70 10.31 8.32 5.44
CA VAL A 70 10.15 7.34 4.35
C VAL A 70 9.16 7.85 3.30
N ALA A 71 8.05 8.47 3.71
CA ALA A 71 7.08 9.05 2.77
C ALA A 71 7.66 10.19 1.92
N ARG A 72 8.61 10.97 2.46
CA ARG A 72 9.34 11.99 1.70
C ARG A 72 10.22 11.35 0.63
N ILE A 73 11.09 10.43 1.03
CA ILE A 73 11.97 9.68 0.10
C ILE A 73 11.12 9.00 -0.98
N TRP A 74 10.04 8.34 -0.59
CA TRP A 74 9.11 7.67 -1.52
C TRP A 74 8.57 8.61 -2.61
N ARG A 75 8.29 9.88 -2.26
CA ARG A 75 7.81 10.88 -3.21
C ARG A 75 8.93 11.41 -4.09
N GLU A 76 10.11 11.67 -3.51
CA GLU A 76 11.30 12.14 -4.22
C GLU A 76 11.76 11.11 -5.27
N GLU A 77 11.77 9.82 -4.93
CA GLU A 77 12.11 8.71 -5.83
C GLU A 77 10.98 8.34 -6.82
N GLY A 78 9.83 9.03 -6.77
CA GLY A 78 8.71 8.79 -7.68
C GLY A 78 8.03 7.41 -7.51
N LEU A 79 8.26 6.72 -6.38
CA LEU A 79 7.71 5.41 -6.13
C LEU A 79 6.18 5.46 -6.02
N LYS A 80 5.51 4.48 -6.64
CA LYS A 80 4.04 4.37 -6.60
C LYS A 80 3.65 2.92 -6.36
N VAL A 81 2.65 2.73 -5.50
CA VAL A 81 2.02 1.41 -5.34
C VAL A 81 1.13 1.18 -6.56
N PRO A 82 1.32 0.10 -7.33
CA PRO A 82 0.45 -0.23 -8.44
C PRO A 82 -1.00 -0.38 -7.96
N ALA A 83 -1.93 0.13 -8.77
CA ALA A 83 -3.34 -0.11 -8.52
C ALA A 83 -3.59 -1.63 -8.48
N LYS A 84 -4.48 -2.06 -7.57
CA LYS A 84 -4.91 -3.46 -7.52
C LYS A 84 -5.49 -3.80 -8.89
N GLN A 85 -4.91 -4.79 -9.57
CA GLN A 85 -5.47 -5.26 -10.83
C GLN A 85 -6.94 -5.65 -10.60
N PRO A 86 -7.87 -5.18 -11.45
CA PRO A 86 -9.25 -5.61 -11.35
C PRO A 86 -9.29 -7.14 -11.47
N LYS A 87 -10.25 -7.77 -10.79
CA LYS A 87 -10.49 -9.19 -11.03
C LYS A 87 -10.75 -9.34 -12.53
N LYS A 88 -9.89 -10.07 -13.24
CA LYS A 88 -10.20 -10.48 -14.60
C LYS A 88 -11.50 -11.26 -14.50
N ALA A 89 -12.58 -10.74 -15.10
CA ALA A 89 -13.70 -11.61 -15.47
C ALA A 89 -13.09 -12.77 -16.28
N ARG A 90 -13.67 -13.97 -16.18
CA ARG A 90 -13.17 -15.17 -16.86
C ARG A 90 -13.01 -14.86 -18.36
N LEU A 91 -11.82 -14.45 -18.77
CA LEU A 91 -11.46 -14.21 -20.17
C LEU A 91 -11.23 -15.61 -20.73
N TRP A 92 -12.21 -16.09 -21.48
CA TRP A 92 -12.13 -17.31 -22.27
C TRP A 92 -10.99 -17.16 -23.29
N LEU A 93 -9.79 -17.59 -22.91
CA LEU A 93 -8.64 -17.74 -23.78
C LEU A 93 -8.12 -19.16 -23.60
N GLY A 94 -8.69 -20.07 -24.36
CA GLY A 94 -8.40 -21.49 -24.31
C GLY A 94 -9.57 -22.27 -24.90
N ASN A 95 -9.53 -22.48 -26.20
CA ASN A 95 -10.24 -23.51 -26.97
C ASN A 95 -11.64 -23.89 -26.48
N GLY A 96 -12.51 -22.90 -26.29
CA GLY A 96 -13.97 -22.91 -26.52
C GLY A 96 -14.89 -24.02 -26.00
N ASP A 97 -14.40 -25.15 -25.49
CA ASP A 97 -15.18 -26.38 -25.41
C ASP A 97 -15.79 -26.51 -24.02
N CYS A 98 -16.58 -25.51 -23.62
CA CYS A 98 -17.82 -25.81 -22.93
C CYS A 98 -18.75 -26.29 -24.04
N VAL A 99 -18.60 -27.55 -24.45
CA VAL A 99 -19.66 -28.21 -25.20
C VAL A 99 -20.86 -28.19 -24.27
N ARG A 100 -21.78 -27.25 -24.49
CA ARG A 100 -23.12 -27.35 -23.93
C ARG A 100 -23.71 -28.60 -24.54
N HIS A 101 -23.57 -29.72 -23.84
CA HIS A 101 -24.25 -30.95 -24.20
C HIS A 101 -25.74 -30.62 -24.20
N ARG A 102 -26.36 -30.68 -25.38
CA ARG A 102 -27.81 -30.58 -25.48
C ARG A 102 -28.37 -31.90 -24.95
N SER A 103 -29.36 -31.84 -24.09
CA SER A 103 -30.12 -33.02 -23.69
C SER A 103 -30.78 -33.63 -24.93
N GLU A 104 -30.65 -34.95 -25.09
CA GLU A 104 -31.27 -35.69 -26.21
C GLU A 104 -32.36 -36.63 -25.70
N TYR A 105 -32.26 -37.04 -24.44
CA TYR A 105 -33.20 -37.91 -23.75
C TYR A 105 -33.19 -37.58 -22.25
N LYS A 106 -34.20 -38.08 -21.54
CA LYS A 106 -34.32 -37.92 -20.08
C LYS A 106 -33.10 -38.49 -19.36
N ASP A 107 -32.63 -37.84 -18.30
CA ASP A 107 -31.45 -38.24 -17.51
C ASP A 107 -30.12 -38.15 -18.29
N HIS A 108 -30.04 -37.35 -19.35
CA HIS A 108 -28.84 -37.19 -20.17
C HIS A 108 -27.88 -36.14 -19.62
N VAL A 109 -28.38 -34.97 -19.19
CA VAL A 109 -27.56 -33.85 -18.73
C VAL A 109 -28.21 -33.24 -17.50
N TRP A 110 -27.49 -33.24 -16.37
CA TRP A 110 -27.98 -32.65 -15.13
C TRP A 110 -27.24 -31.36 -14.80
N SER A 111 -28.01 -30.30 -14.60
CA SER A 111 -27.55 -29.04 -14.05
C SER A 111 -27.82 -29.02 -12.56
N TYR A 112 -26.80 -28.75 -11.75
CA TYR A 112 -26.98 -28.55 -10.32
C TYR A 112 -26.32 -27.27 -9.85
N ASP A 113 -26.95 -26.61 -8.88
CA ASP A 113 -26.43 -25.41 -8.26
C ASP A 113 -26.78 -25.36 -6.77
N PHE A 114 -26.04 -24.56 -6.00
CA PHE A 114 -26.32 -24.30 -4.60
C PHE A 114 -26.81 -22.87 -4.42
N VAL A 115 -28.07 -22.71 -4.01
CA VAL A 115 -28.61 -21.42 -3.59
C VAL A 115 -28.40 -21.27 -2.09
N HIS A 116 -27.81 -20.14 -1.67
CA HIS A 116 -27.59 -19.85 -0.26
C HIS A 116 -28.59 -18.80 0.23
N GLU A 117 -29.32 -19.10 1.30
CA GLU A 117 -30.32 -18.22 1.87
C GLU A 117 -30.26 -18.22 3.40
N ARG A 118 -30.99 -17.31 4.04
CA ARG A 118 -31.05 -17.17 5.50
C ARG A 118 -32.49 -17.12 5.96
N THR A 119 -32.80 -17.79 7.06
CA THR A 119 -34.13 -17.70 7.68
C THR A 119 -34.34 -16.34 8.35
N LYS A 120 -35.59 -16.02 8.71
CA LYS A 120 -35.93 -14.82 9.52
C LYS A 120 -35.11 -14.74 10.81
N ASP A 121 -34.76 -15.89 11.39
CA ASP A 121 -33.93 -16.00 12.60
C ASP A 121 -32.41 -15.97 12.30
N ASN A 122 -32.02 -15.54 11.10
CA ASN A 122 -30.64 -15.38 10.66
C ASN A 122 -29.81 -16.68 10.65
N ARG A 123 -30.44 -17.86 10.51
CA ARG A 123 -29.72 -19.13 10.29
C ARG A 123 -29.44 -19.31 8.81
N SER A 124 -28.20 -19.60 8.44
CA SER A 124 -27.82 -19.89 7.04
C SER A 124 -28.17 -21.31 6.66
N PHE A 125 -28.72 -21.49 5.47
CA PHE A 125 -28.90 -22.79 4.85
C PHE A 125 -28.55 -22.73 3.36
N ARG A 126 -28.36 -23.91 2.76
CA ARG A 126 -28.09 -24.06 1.34
C ARG A 126 -29.12 -25.01 0.75
N ILE A 127 -29.66 -24.65 -0.39
CA ILE A 127 -30.57 -25.47 -1.19
C ILE A 127 -29.75 -26.01 -2.35
N LEU A 128 -29.73 -27.34 -2.53
CA LEU A 128 -29.24 -27.96 -3.75
C LEU A 128 -30.39 -27.98 -4.76
N THR A 129 -30.27 -27.20 -5.83
CA THR A 129 -31.18 -27.25 -6.97
C THR A 129 -30.61 -28.19 -8.01
N VAL A 130 -31.36 -29.21 -8.40
CA VAL A 130 -30.98 -30.15 -9.47
C VAL A 130 -32.05 -30.08 -10.55
N ILE A 131 -31.62 -29.91 -11.80
CA ILE A 131 -32.45 -29.82 -12.99
C ILE A 131 -31.93 -30.88 -13.97
N ASP A 132 -32.83 -31.70 -14.50
CA ASP A 132 -32.58 -32.53 -15.69
C ASP A 132 -32.87 -31.66 -16.91
N GLU A 133 -31.83 -31.39 -17.72
CA GLU A 133 -31.91 -30.54 -18.93
C GLU A 133 -32.63 -31.23 -20.09
#